data_AF-A0A8T5L7J7-F1
#
_entry.id   AF-A0A8T5L7J7-F1
#
_cell.length_a   1.000
_cell.length_b   1.000
_cell.length_c   1.000
_cell.angle_alpha   90.00
_cell.angle_beta   90.00
_cell.angle_gamma   90.00
#
_symmetry.space_group_name_H-M   'P 1'
#
loop_
_entity.id
_entity.type
_entity.pdbx_description
1 polymer ?
#
loop_
_entity_poly.entity_id
_entity_poly.type
_entity_poly.pdbx_seq_one_letter_code
_entity_poly.pdbx_strand_id
1 'polypeptide(L)'
;MKNKASAGVIFVIIVIVIFIGLIITGIVIGNKKGWFNGDEPINPSLIKMYLMARDMNTKETQTANYVLDYNRNPAVIISQGELTKDWNEVIVPNNQLYHLWCWNENHYVIKASKMFTLQELTSNISKHTCDMVKIGDISIVHYGDLSRKENLITFNITTKDYFKKLSACFEWSAGIVSVHAKNQNVLCEKGNWVNWSFYNATDETYNYLPKDMWRCGECEDVYCEQTEKCELVEGRYCKIKNIEVPNRYRGLVDSCYYFGKSLNNETFTIELEVETLDNKNILDFIKIYFFDKDRRYNPVEGMWTYQSELNGENLGNPKDFEYRIDYYNEN
;
A
#
# COMPACT_ATOMS: atom_id res chain seq x y z
N MET A 1 42.93 9.40 79.47
CA MET A 1 43.14 8.52 78.28
C MET A 1 43.23 9.41 77.06
N LYS A 2 44.43 9.58 76.47
CA LYS A 2 44.62 10.39 75.25
C LYS A 2 44.37 9.49 74.03
N ASN A 3 43.24 9.66 73.36
CA ASN A 3 42.95 8.97 72.10
C ASN A 3 43.94 9.46 71.04
N LYS A 4 45.01 8.69 70.81
CA LYS A 4 45.81 8.78 69.59
C LYS A 4 44.95 8.21 68.46
N ALA A 5 44.09 9.04 67.88
CA ALA A 5 43.57 8.73 66.55
C ALA A 5 44.80 8.56 65.64
N SER A 6 45.01 7.36 65.11
CA SER A 6 46.17 7.10 64.26
C SER A 6 46.09 8.05 63.07
N ALA A 7 47.22 8.61 62.65
CA ALA A 7 47.28 9.54 61.53
C ALA A 7 46.58 9.00 60.27
N GLY A 8 46.47 7.66 60.14
CA GLY A 8 45.69 6.99 59.10
C GLY A 8 44.18 7.28 59.14
N VAL A 9 43.56 7.38 60.32
CA VAL A 9 42.12 7.71 60.42
C VAL A 9 41.86 9.14 59.97
N ILE A 10 42.75 10.07 60.33
CA ILE A 10 42.65 11.48 59.91
C ILE A 10 42.82 11.59 58.39
N PHE A 11 43.79 10.85 57.82
CA PHE A 11 44.01 10.81 56.38
C PHE A 11 42.79 10.27 55.61
N VAL A 12 42.18 9.18 56.09
CA VAL A 12 40.97 8.60 55.47
C VAL A 12 39.80 9.59 55.51
N ILE A 13 39.61 10.31 56.63
CA ILE A 13 38.56 11.33 56.73
C ILE A 13 38.79 12.46 55.72
N ILE A 14 40.03 12.93 55.56
CA ILE A 14 40.37 13.98 54.60
C ILE A 14 40.08 13.53 53.16
N VAL A 15 40.44 12.29 52.79
CA VAL A 15 40.16 11.74 51.46
C VAL A 15 38.65 11.65 51.20
N ILE A 16 37.85 11.21 52.19
CA ILE A 16 36.40 11.15 52.07
C ILE A 16 35.80 12.54 51.87
N VAL A 17 36.26 13.55 52.62
CA VAL A 17 35.77 14.93 52.48
C VAL A 17 36.11 15.51 51.10
N ILE A 18 37.32 15.24 50.58
CA ILE A 18 37.71 15.67 49.23
C ILE A 18 36.83 14.98 48.17
N PHE A 19 36.55 13.68 48.33
CA PHE A 19 35.73 12.93 47.38
C PHE A 19 34.28 13.42 47.34
N ILE A 20 33.69 13.68 48.52
CA ILE A 20 32.36 14.30 48.63
C ILE A 20 32.36 15.69 47.99
N GLY A 21 33.40 16.50 48.25
CA GLY A 21 33.57 17.81 47.63
C GLY A 21 33.62 17.76 46.10
N LEU A 22 34.35 16.80 45.53
CA LEU A 22 34.43 16.60 44.08
C LEU A 22 33.08 16.16 43.47
N ILE A 23 32.34 15.28 44.15
CA ILE A 23 31.00 14.86 43.71
C ILE A 23 30.04 16.05 43.71
N ILE A 24 30.00 16.83 44.81
CA ILE A 24 29.11 18.00 44.91
C ILE A 24 29.48 19.04 43.86
N THR A 25 30.78 19.31 43.67
CA THR A 25 31.25 20.26 42.66
C THR A 25 30.92 19.78 41.25
N GLY A 26 31.07 18.49 40.97
CA GLY A 26 30.68 17.86 39.72
C GLY A 26 29.17 17.97 39.45
N ILE A 27 28.32 17.75 40.46
CA ILE A 27 26.87 17.91 40.36
C ILE A 27 26.51 19.38 40.11
N VAL A 28 27.10 20.34 40.83
CA VAL A 28 26.82 21.77 40.66
C VAL A 28 27.26 22.27 39.28
N ILE A 29 28.44 21.84 38.80
CA ILE A 29 28.91 22.18 37.46
C ILE A 29 28.04 21.51 36.39
N GLY A 30 27.66 20.26 36.59
CA GLY A 30 26.75 19.53 35.70
C GLY A 30 25.38 20.20 35.60
N ASN A 31 24.81 20.65 36.72
CA ASN A 31 23.54 21.39 36.72
C ASN A 31 23.67 22.77 36.05
N LYS A 32 24.75 23.51 36.31
CA LYS A 32 25.00 24.80 35.64
C LYS A 32 25.26 24.67 34.14
N LYS A 33 25.85 23.55 33.69
CA LYS A 33 26.09 23.26 32.27
C LYS A 33 24.92 22.53 31.58
N GLY A 34 23.80 22.30 32.29
CA GLY A 34 22.64 21.64 31.72
C GLY A 34 22.80 20.14 31.46
N TRP A 35 23.82 19.47 32.02
CA TRP A 35 24.00 18.02 31.89
C TRP A 35 22.90 17.18 32.56
N PHE A 36 22.14 17.77 33.49
CA PHE A 36 21.02 17.14 34.18
C PHE A 36 19.66 17.80 33.89
N ASN A 37 19.65 18.83 33.03
CA ASN A 37 18.41 19.24 32.40
C ASN A 37 18.15 18.16 31.35
N GLY A 38 17.42 17.10 31.73
CA GLY A 38 16.73 16.30 30.73
C GLY A 38 15.98 17.29 29.86
N ASP A 39 16.18 17.24 28.55
CA ASP A 39 15.47 18.08 27.60
C ASP A 39 14.01 18.10 28.04
N GLU A 40 13.52 19.27 28.46
CA GLU A 40 12.08 19.41 28.73
C GLU A 40 11.39 18.85 27.49
N PRO A 41 10.46 17.89 27.62
CA PRO A 41 9.75 17.39 26.46
C PRO A 41 9.11 18.61 25.81
N ILE A 42 9.65 19.03 24.66
CA ILE A 42 9.13 20.14 23.87
C ILE A 42 7.70 19.72 23.57
N ASN A 43 6.76 20.27 24.32
CA ASN A 43 5.36 20.00 24.10
C ASN A 43 5.06 20.59 22.73
N PRO A 44 4.90 19.75 21.69
CA PRO A 44 4.96 20.27 20.33
C PRO A 44 3.80 21.23 20.15
N SER A 45 4.09 22.43 19.65
CA SER A 45 3.05 23.42 19.36
C SER A 45 1.97 22.78 18.49
N LEU A 46 0.72 22.91 18.92
CA LEU A 46 -0.43 22.27 18.28
C LEU A 46 -1.06 23.23 17.27
N ILE A 47 -1.45 22.69 16.12
CA ILE A 47 -2.15 23.40 15.05
C ILE A 47 -3.49 22.72 14.73
N LYS A 48 -4.50 23.53 14.39
CA LYS A 48 -5.78 23.03 13.90
C LYS A 48 -5.69 22.69 12.41
N MET A 49 -5.88 21.43 12.07
CA MET A 49 -5.97 20.95 10.70
C MET A 49 -7.42 20.62 10.37
N TYR A 50 -7.94 21.24 9.30
CA TYR A 50 -9.25 20.92 8.74
C TYR A 50 -9.09 19.95 7.57
N LEU A 51 -9.78 18.82 7.66
CA LEU A 51 -9.71 17.71 6.71
C LEU A 51 -11.00 17.63 5.87
N MET A 52 -10.87 17.31 4.59
CA MET A 52 -12.00 17.10 3.69
C MET A 52 -11.63 16.07 2.62
N ALA A 53 -12.58 15.21 2.25
CA ALA A 53 -12.45 14.31 1.12
C ALA A 53 -13.24 14.83 -0.09
N ARG A 54 -12.69 14.68 -1.28
CA ARG A 54 -13.33 15.07 -2.55
C ARG A 54 -13.17 13.98 -3.58
N ASP A 55 -14.08 13.92 -4.54
CA ASP A 55 -13.86 13.18 -5.78
C ASP A 55 -12.76 13.89 -6.59
N MET A 56 -11.76 13.14 -7.05
CA MET A 56 -10.62 13.69 -7.80
C MET A 56 -11.04 14.38 -9.10
N ASN A 57 -12.07 13.87 -9.77
CA ASN A 57 -12.53 14.34 -11.08
C ASN A 57 -13.58 15.45 -10.95
N THR A 58 -14.64 15.24 -10.16
CA THR A 58 -15.74 16.21 -10.03
C THR A 58 -15.45 17.32 -9.03
N LYS A 59 -14.46 17.11 -8.14
CA LYS A 59 -14.14 17.96 -6.99
C LYS A 59 -15.28 18.13 -5.99
N GLU A 60 -16.36 17.37 -6.12
CA GLU A 60 -17.46 17.34 -5.16
C GLU A 60 -17.01 16.74 -3.84
N THR A 61 -17.53 17.26 -2.73
CA THR A 61 -17.20 16.75 -1.39
C THR A 61 -17.85 15.40 -1.14
N GLN A 62 -17.07 14.50 -0.55
CA GLN A 62 -17.45 13.13 -0.29
C GLN A 62 -17.38 12.83 1.20
N THR A 63 -18.23 11.90 1.65
CA THR A 63 -17.97 11.22 2.93
C THR A 63 -16.84 10.22 2.73
N ALA A 64 -15.98 10.04 3.72
CA ALA A 64 -14.86 9.11 3.63
C ALA A 64 -14.46 8.60 5.00
N ASN A 65 -14.09 7.33 5.10
CA ASN A 65 -13.24 6.89 6.20
C ASN A 65 -11.86 7.54 6.05
N TYR A 66 -11.19 7.80 7.18
CA TYR A 66 -9.83 8.33 7.15
C TYR A 66 -8.96 7.83 8.29
N VAL A 67 -7.65 7.86 8.03
CA VAL A 67 -6.58 7.76 9.03
C VAL A 67 -5.61 8.91 8.80
N LEU A 68 -5.31 9.65 9.87
CA LEU A 68 -4.25 10.65 9.88
C LEU A 68 -3.09 10.11 10.71
N ASP A 69 -1.95 9.90 10.07
CA ASP A 69 -0.71 9.51 10.73
C ASP A 69 0.40 10.54 10.46
N TYR A 70 1.52 10.38 11.16
CA TYR A 70 2.79 10.95 10.72
C TYR A 70 3.90 9.90 10.76
N ASN A 71 4.88 10.08 9.88
CA ASN A 71 5.92 9.09 9.66
C ASN A 71 6.93 9.06 10.81
N ARG A 72 6.72 8.12 11.75
CA ARG A 72 7.76 7.48 12.57
C ARG A 72 7.76 6.00 12.22
N ASN A 73 8.81 5.26 12.60
CA ASN A 73 8.82 3.80 12.46
C ASN A 73 8.63 3.17 13.85
N PRO A 74 7.46 2.57 14.17
CA PRO A 74 6.25 2.47 13.35
C PRO A 74 5.43 3.77 13.29
N ALA A 75 4.54 3.88 12.30
CA ALA A 75 3.73 5.07 12.08
C ALA A 75 2.83 5.34 13.29
N VAL A 76 2.70 6.60 13.67
CA VAL A 76 1.87 7.01 14.82
C VAL A 76 0.54 7.55 14.28
N ILE A 77 -0.54 6.83 14.56
CA ILE A 77 -1.90 7.27 14.24
C ILE A 77 -2.29 8.40 15.21
N ILE A 78 -2.71 9.53 14.65
CA ILE A 78 -3.14 10.72 15.40
C ILE A 78 -4.64 10.76 15.55
N SER A 79 -5.35 10.47 14.46
CA SER A 79 -6.80 10.48 14.41
C SER A 79 -7.29 9.54 13.34
N GLN A 80 -8.46 8.96 13.55
CA GLN A 80 -9.14 8.11 12.58
C GLN A 80 -10.65 8.22 12.78
N GLY A 81 -11.42 7.94 11.74
CA GLY A 81 -12.88 7.98 11.79
C GLY A 81 -13.48 8.28 10.42
N GLU A 82 -14.60 9.00 10.41
CA GLU A 82 -15.30 9.41 9.20
C GLU A 82 -15.17 10.92 8.99
N LEU A 83 -14.84 11.33 7.77
CA LEU A 83 -14.96 12.67 7.26
C LEU A 83 -16.38 12.86 6.72
N THR A 84 -17.04 13.92 7.19
CA THR A 84 -18.29 14.41 6.61
C THR A 84 -18.02 15.23 5.35
N LYS A 85 -19.09 15.67 4.64
CA LYS A 85 -18.98 16.55 3.47
C LYS A 85 -18.52 17.97 3.79
N ASP A 86 -18.45 18.32 5.07
CA ASP A 86 -17.92 19.59 5.58
C ASP A 86 -16.45 19.45 6.00
N TRP A 87 -15.85 20.54 6.49
CA TRP A 87 -14.51 20.52 7.06
C TRP A 87 -14.51 19.87 8.45
N ASN A 88 -13.70 18.83 8.63
CA ASN A 88 -13.58 18.10 9.89
C ASN A 88 -12.31 18.55 10.62
N GLU A 89 -12.43 19.03 11.86
CA GLU A 89 -11.31 19.57 12.63
C GLU A 89 -10.53 18.46 13.37
N VAL A 90 -9.21 18.48 13.26
CA VAL A 90 -8.28 17.66 14.04
C VAL A 90 -7.14 18.54 14.56
N ILE A 91 -6.71 18.33 15.80
CA ILE A 91 -5.59 19.06 16.41
C ILE A 91 -4.34 18.20 16.34
N VAL A 92 -3.25 18.72 15.77
CA VAL A 92 -2.02 17.95 15.55
C VAL A 92 -0.76 18.74 15.90
N PRO A 93 0.37 18.08 16.25
CA PRO A 93 1.69 18.70 16.35
C PRO A 93 2.13 19.45 15.07
N ASN A 94 2.70 20.64 15.17
CA ASN A 94 3.04 21.42 13.98
C ASN A 94 4.43 21.14 13.36
N ASN A 95 5.17 20.16 13.90
CA ASN A 95 6.54 19.84 13.51
C ASN A 95 6.70 18.47 12.83
N GLN A 96 5.62 17.93 12.24
CA GLN A 96 5.62 16.62 11.58
C GLN A 96 5.16 16.70 10.12
N LEU A 97 5.58 15.71 9.31
CA LEU A 97 4.97 15.43 8.00
C LEU A 97 3.79 14.48 8.19
N TYR A 98 2.60 14.95 7.88
CA TYR A 98 1.37 14.19 8.01
C TYR A 98 1.03 13.41 6.76
N HIS A 99 0.39 12.27 6.95
CA HIS A 99 -0.25 11.49 5.90
C HIS A 99 -1.71 11.29 6.24
N LEU A 100 -2.56 11.84 5.38
CA LEU A 100 -4.00 11.64 5.41
C LEU A 100 -4.36 10.54 4.41
N TRP A 101 -4.85 9.42 4.90
CA TRP A 101 -5.39 8.33 4.11
C TRP A 101 -6.91 8.44 4.10
N CYS A 102 -7.55 8.36 2.93
CA CYS A 102 -9.02 8.40 2.84
C CYS A 102 -9.55 7.43 1.80
N TRP A 103 -10.74 6.89 2.07
CA TRP A 103 -11.45 5.97 1.19
C TRP A 103 -12.95 5.91 1.52
N ASN A 104 -13.74 5.33 0.63
CA ASN A 104 -15.10 4.89 0.92
C ASN A 104 -15.48 3.72 0.00
N GLU A 105 -16.72 3.25 0.05
CA GLU A 105 -17.19 2.12 -0.77
C GLU A 105 -17.10 2.36 -2.29
N ASN A 106 -17.03 3.63 -2.70
CA ASN A 106 -17.01 4.05 -4.11
C ASN A 106 -15.67 4.64 -4.55
N HIS A 107 -14.66 4.75 -3.67
CA HIS A 107 -13.39 5.39 -3.97
C HIS A 107 -12.20 4.65 -3.34
N TYR A 108 -11.10 4.57 -4.09
CA TYR A 108 -9.86 3.92 -3.63
C TYR A 108 -9.25 4.64 -2.44
N VAL A 109 -8.45 3.89 -1.68
CA VAL A 109 -7.58 4.44 -0.65
C VAL A 109 -6.52 5.33 -1.30
N ILE A 110 -6.55 6.62 -0.96
CA ILE A 110 -5.58 7.62 -1.42
C ILE A 110 -4.85 8.21 -0.21
N LYS A 111 -3.55 8.45 -0.40
CA LYS A 111 -2.66 9.14 0.56
C LYS A 111 -2.43 10.58 0.10
N ALA A 112 -2.76 11.55 0.93
CA ALA A 112 -2.42 12.95 0.75
C ALA A 112 -1.43 13.38 1.86
N SER A 113 -0.24 13.83 1.47
CA SER A 113 0.79 14.24 2.44
C SER A 113 0.74 15.75 2.71
N LYS A 114 0.98 16.16 3.96
CA LYS A 114 0.96 17.56 4.38
C LYS A 114 2.15 17.92 5.25
N MET A 115 2.93 18.89 4.80
CA MET A 115 3.86 19.66 5.63
C MET A 115 3.29 21.08 5.75
N PHE A 116 3.33 21.66 6.95
CA PHE A 116 2.79 22.99 7.18
C PHE A 116 3.71 24.07 6.60
N THR A 117 3.09 25.05 5.96
CA THR A 117 3.77 26.27 5.51
C THR A 117 3.94 27.26 6.66
N LEU A 118 4.88 28.21 6.54
CA LEU A 118 5.08 29.26 7.55
C LEU A 118 3.79 30.08 7.81
N GLN A 119 2.99 30.32 6.77
CA GLN A 119 1.72 31.03 6.92
C GLN A 119 0.72 30.26 7.79
N GLU A 120 0.61 28.94 7.58
CA GLU A 120 -0.29 28.08 8.37
C GLU A 120 0.20 27.95 9.82
N LEU A 121 1.53 27.87 10.03
CA LEU A 121 2.13 27.91 11.35
C LEU A 121 1.84 29.24 12.08
N THR A 122 1.80 30.35 11.35
CA THR A 122 1.52 31.69 11.90
C THR A 122 0.04 31.90 12.19
N SER A 123 -0.85 31.42 11.31
CA SER A 123 -2.31 31.52 11.49
C SER A 123 -2.88 30.46 12.45
N ASN A 124 -2.07 29.47 12.81
CA ASN A 124 -2.44 28.29 13.58
C ASN A 124 -3.62 27.49 12.99
N ILE A 125 -3.79 27.57 11.67
CA ILE A 125 -4.85 26.90 10.91
C ILE A 125 -4.28 26.37 9.60
N SER A 126 -4.56 25.10 9.31
CA SER A 126 -4.23 24.43 8.06
C SER A 126 -5.48 23.78 7.47
N LYS A 127 -5.58 23.74 6.15
CA LYS A 127 -6.60 22.97 5.42
C LYS A 127 -5.91 21.92 4.58
N HIS A 128 -6.44 20.70 4.59
CA HIS A 128 -5.89 19.59 3.83
C HIS A 128 -7.00 18.77 3.19
N THR A 129 -6.84 18.48 1.91
CA THR A 129 -7.85 17.76 1.12
C THR A 129 -7.31 16.43 0.63
N CYS A 130 -8.19 15.44 0.64
CA CYS A 130 -7.97 14.11 0.12
C CYS A 130 -8.76 13.95 -1.18
N ASP A 131 -8.10 14.10 -2.33
CA ASP A 131 -8.75 13.94 -3.63
C ASP A 131 -8.75 12.44 -3.99
N MET A 132 -9.86 11.76 -3.69
CA MET A 132 -10.02 10.31 -3.83
C MET A 132 -10.40 9.92 -5.27
N VAL A 133 -9.90 8.79 -5.74
CA VAL A 133 -10.18 8.28 -7.09
C VAL A 133 -11.39 7.36 -7.04
N LYS A 134 -12.41 7.63 -7.84
CA LYS A 134 -13.62 6.82 -7.92
C LYS A 134 -13.31 5.42 -8.48
N ILE A 135 -13.87 4.39 -7.82
CA ILE A 135 -13.82 2.99 -8.25
C ILE A 135 -14.79 2.82 -9.41
N GLY A 136 -14.26 2.30 -10.51
CA GLY A 136 -15.03 2.05 -11.71
C GLY A 136 -15.93 0.82 -11.63
N ASP A 137 -16.96 0.85 -12.47
CA ASP A 137 -17.79 -0.32 -12.75
C ASP A 137 -17.18 -1.10 -13.89
N ILE A 138 -17.35 -2.43 -13.86
CA ILE A 138 -17.01 -3.29 -14.99
C ILE A 138 -18.29 -3.90 -15.56
N SER A 139 -18.35 -4.00 -16.88
CA SER A 139 -19.35 -4.74 -17.63
C SER A 139 -18.65 -5.84 -18.40
N ILE A 140 -19.20 -7.05 -18.33
CA ILE A 140 -18.58 -8.25 -18.88
C ILE A 140 -19.52 -8.83 -19.93
N VAL A 141 -18.99 -9.02 -21.14
CA VAL A 141 -19.61 -9.81 -22.20
C VAL A 141 -18.68 -10.97 -22.50
N HIS A 142 -19.17 -12.21 -22.48
CA HIS A 142 -18.37 -13.36 -22.87
C HIS A 142 -18.88 -14.00 -24.17
N TYR A 143 -17.98 -14.72 -24.82
CA TYR A 143 -18.22 -15.55 -25.99
C TYR A 143 -17.57 -16.90 -25.78
N GLY A 144 -18.18 -17.95 -26.35
CA GLY A 144 -17.82 -19.33 -26.04
C GLY A 144 -18.63 -19.87 -24.86
N ASP A 145 -18.55 -21.18 -24.64
CA ASP A 145 -19.34 -21.89 -23.64
C ASP A 145 -18.56 -23.09 -23.08
N LEU A 146 -19.23 -23.92 -22.28
CA LEU A 146 -18.64 -25.15 -21.72
C LEU A 146 -19.00 -26.39 -22.53
N SER A 147 -19.49 -26.26 -23.77
CA SER A 147 -20.05 -27.40 -24.53
C SER A 147 -18.99 -28.39 -24.99
N ARG A 148 -17.79 -27.91 -25.33
CA ARG A 148 -16.69 -28.72 -25.87
C ARG A 148 -15.71 -29.14 -24.79
N LYS A 149 -14.99 -30.23 -25.06
CA LYS A 149 -13.93 -30.74 -24.18
C LYS A 149 -12.84 -29.71 -23.95
N GLU A 150 -12.34 -29.14 -25.04
CA GLU A 150 -11.43 -28.01 -25.06
C GLU A 150 -12.17 -26.82 -25.65
N ASN A 151 -12.20 -25.70 -24.94
CA ASN A 151 -12.83 -24.48 -25.43
C ASN A 151 -11.99 -23.25 -25.13
N LEU A 152 -12.20 -22.23 -25.94
CA LEU A 152 -11.66 -20.89 -25.73
C LEU A 152 -12.85 -19.98 -25.39
N ILE A 153 -12.87 -19.48 -24.16
CA ILE A 153 -13.87 -18.52 -23.71
C ILE A 153 -13.24 -17.13 -23.71
N THR A 154 -13.83 -16.20 -24.44
CA THR A 154 -13.33 -14.82 -24.56
C THR A 154 -14.23 -13.89 -23.76
N PHE A 155 -13.65 -13.09 -22.89
CA PHE A 155 -14.32 -12.05 -22.11
C PHE A 155 -13.91 -10.68 -22.59
N ASN A 156 -14.88 -9.86 -22.97
CA ASN A 156 -14.71 -8.44 -23.18
C ASN A 156 -15.16 -7.70 -21.92
N ILE A 157 -14.19 -7.13 -21.21
CA ILE A 157 -14.40 -6.40 -19.97
C ILE A 157 -14.29 -4.91 -20.29
N THR A 158 -15.42 -4.22 -20.18
CA THR A 158 -15.50 -2.77 -20.39
C THR A 158 -15.61 -2.08 -19.06
N THR A 159 -14.79 -1.07 -18.81
CA THR A 159 -14.88 -0.29 -17.57
C THR A 159 -15.53 1.07 -17.79
N LYS A 160 -16.19 1.57 -16.76
CA LYS A 160 -16.60 2.96 -16.62
C LYS A 160 -15.93 3.51 -15.37
N ASP A 161 -15.22 4.61 -15.49
CA ASP A 161 -14.24 5.10 -14.50
C ASP A 161 -13.06 4.11 -14.30
N TYR A 162 -12.36 4.20 -13.17
CA TYR A 162 -11.03 3.61 -12.98
C TYR A 162 -11.05 2.24 -12.28
N PHE A 163 -10.48 1.22 -12.92
CA PHE A 163 -10.30 -0.12 -12.35
C PHE A 163 -8.82 -0.47 -12.27
N LYS A 164 -8.27 -0.57 -11.04
CA LYS A 164 -6.82 -0.76 -10.85
C LYS A 164 -6.40 -2.20 -11.10
N LYS A 165 -5.41 -2.41 -11.97
CA LYS A 165 -4.63 -3.67 -12.04
C LYS A 165 -5.52 -4.93 -12.04
N LEU A 166 -6.35 -5.07 -13.07
CA LEU A 166 -7.32 -6.15 -13.24
C LEU A 166 -6.71 -7.54 -12.95
N SER A 167 -7.39 -8.28 -12.09
CA SER A 167 -7.09 -9.66 -11.71
C SER A 167 -8.36 -10.48 -11.72
N ALA A 168 -8.22 -11.81 -11.85
CA ALA A 168 -9.34 -12.73 -11.75
C ALA A 168 -8.97 -13.98 -10.96
N CYS A 169 -9.85 -14.44 -10.08
CA CYS A 169 -9.79 -15.76 -9.48
C CYS A 169 -10.90 -16.64 -10.02
N PHE A 170 -10.63 -17.93 -10.16
CA PHE A 170 -11.49 -18.90 -10.81
C PHE A 170 -11.80 -20.03 -9.84
N GLU A 171 -13.09 -20.34 -9.71
CA GLU A 171 -13.63 -21.53 -9.06
C GLU A 171 -14.36 -22.34 -10.13
N TRP A 172 -14.20 -23.65 -10.15
CA TRP A 172 -14.93 -24.48 -11.10
C TRP A 172 -15.41 -25.79 -10.50
N SER A 173 -16.45 -26.35 -11.11
CA SER A 173 -17.03 -27.62 -10.70
C SER A 173 -16.17 -28.82 -11.12
N ALA A 174 -16.51 -30.01 -10.61
CA ALA A 174 -15.78 -31.25 -10.87
C ALA A 174 -15.76 -31.70 -12.36
N GLY A 175 -16.69 -31.23 -13.20
CA GLY A 175 -16.68 -31.48 -14.64
C GLY A 175 -15.69 -30.63 -15.42
N ILE A 176 -15.04 -29.65 -14.79
CA ILE A 176 -13.99 -28.81 -15.37
C ILE A 176 -12.63 -29.32 -14.87
N VAL A 177 -11.72 -29.60 -15.79
CA VAL A 177 -10.37 -30.11 -15.48
C VAL A 177 -9.43 -28.96 -15.16
N SER A 178 -9.45 -27.91 -15.98
CA SER A 178 -8.60 -26.74 -15.78
C SER A 178 -9.15 -25.50 -16.46
N VAL A 179 -8.83 -24.34 -15.88
CA VAL A 179 -9.09 -23.01 -16.46
C VAL A 179 -7.78 -22.22 -16.46
N HIS A 180 -7.33 -21.81 -17.65
CA HIS A 180 -6.08 -21.09 -17.85
C HIS A 180 -6.30 -19.78 -18.59
N ALA A 181 -5.88 -18.67 -17.99
CA ALA A 181 -5.95 -17.37 -18.65
C ALA A 181 -4.78 -17.18 -19.63
N LYS A 182 -5.11 -16.85 -20.88
CA LYS A 182 -4.15 -16.38 -21.88
C LYS A 182 -3.77 -14.92 -21.65
N ASN A 183 -2.69 -14.51 -22.32
CA ASN A 183 -2.29 -13.11 -22.45
C ASN A 183 -1.89 -12.43 -21.13
N GLN A 184 -1.11 -13.11 -20.29
CA GLN A 184 -0.48 -12.50 -19.10
C GLN A 184 0.77 -11.69 -19.44
N ASN A 185 0.74 -10.90 -20.52
CA ASN A 185 1.87 -10.08 -20.93
C ASN A 185 1.56 -8.60 -20.71
N VAL A 186 2.46 -7.89 -20.04
CA VAL A 186 2.36 -6.44 -19.84
C VAL A 186 3.36 -5.74 -20.74
N LEU A 187 2.84 -4.84 -21.57
CA LEU A 187 3.66 -3.99 -22.41
C LEU A 187 4.20 -2.80 -21.59
N CYS A 188 5.50 -2.60 -21.64
CA CYS A 188 6.14 -1.38 -21.16
C CYS A 188 6.00 -0.28 -22.22
N GLU A 189 5.11 0.68 -21.96
CA GLU A 189 4.89 1.81 -22.89
C GLU A 189 6.10 2.76 -22.94
N LYS A 190 6.87 2.84 -21.86
CA LYS A 190 8.00 3.76 -21.68
C LYS A 190 9.38 3.15 -21.98
N GLY A 191 9.44 2.13 -22.82
CA GLY A 191 10.69 1.50 -23.25
C GLY A 191 10.76 0.02 -22.86
N ASN A 192 11.88 -0.39 -22.27
CA ASN A 192 12.14 -1.77 -21.88
C ASN A 192 11.89 -1.98 -20.38
N TRP A 193 11.62 -3.22 -20.01
CA TRP A 193 11.65 -3.63 -18.62
C TRP A 193 13.10 -3.75 -18.13
N VAL A 194 13.40 -3.11 -17.01
CA VAL A 194 14.73 -3.10 -16.36
C VAL A 194 14.63 -3.64 -14.94
N ASN A 195 15.66 -4.33 -14.46
CA ASN A 195 15.68 -4.94 -13.12
C ASN A 195 16.40 -4.05 -12.07
N TRP A 196 16.44 -2.74 -12.27
CA TRP A 196 17.10 -1.78 -11.38
C TRP A 196 16.21 -0.55 -11.16
N SER A 197 16.32 0.05 -9.97
CA SER A 197 15.54 1.22 -9.55
C SER A 197 16.26 2.53 -9.81
N PHE A 198 17.58 2.55 -9.77
CA PHE A 198 18.39 3.74 -10.01
C PHE A 198 19.72 3.37 -10.66
N TYR A 199 20.18 4.23 -11.56
CA TYR A 199 21.52 4.19 -12.13
C TYR A 199 22.27 5.44 -11.67
N ASN A 200 23.38 5.25 -10.98
CA ASN A 200 24.24 6.35 -10.55
C ASN A 200 25.30 6.60 -11.63
N ALA A 201 25.12 7.67 -12.41
CA ALA A 201 26.06 8.03 -13.47
C ALA A 201 27.46 8.45 -12.96
N THR A 202 27.61 8.76 -11.67
CA THR A 202 28.90 9.21 -11.10
C THR A 202 29.82 8.03 -10.80
N ASP A 203 29.28 6.92 -10.32
CA ASP A 203 30.03 5.72 -9.97
C ASP A 203 29.73 4.53 -10.90
N GLU A 204 28.90 4.75 -11.94
CA GLU A 204 28.46 3.75 -12.91
C GLU A 204 27.80 2.51 -12.27
N THR A 205 27.14 2.68 -11.11
CA THR A 205 26.50 1.57 -10.39
C THR A 205 24.98 1.54 -10.53
N TYR A 206 24.42 0.33 -10.41
CA TYR A 206 22.97 0.09 -10.43
C TYR A 206 22.47 -0.34 -9.05
N ASN A 207 21.35 0.25 -8.63
CA ASN A 207 20.56 -0.26 -7.52
C ASN A 207 19.57 -1.31 -8.04
N TYR A 208 19.95 -2.58 -7.94
CA TYR A 208 19.12 -3.69 -8.44
C TYR A 208 17.85 -3.89 -7.61
N LEU A 209 16.77 -4.26 -8.30
CA LEU A 209 15.53 -4.70 -7.68
C LEU A 209 15.67 -6.15 -7.19
N PRO A 210 14.80 -6.60 -6.26
CA PRO A 210 14.77 -8.00 -5.83
C PRO A 210 14.54 -8.97 -6.99
N LYS A 211 14.80 -10.26 -6.74
CA LYS A 211 14.63 -11.32 -7.73
C LYS A 211 13.23 -11.30 -8.37
N ASP A 212 13.20 -11.46 -9.69
CA ASP A 212 12.00 -11.47 -10.57
C ASP A 212 11.24 -10.12 -10.65
N MET A 213 11.76 -9.06 -10.04
CA MET A 213 11.14 -7.72 -10.07
C MET A 213 11.73 -6.86 -11.17
N TRP A 214 10.86 -6.24 -11.94
CA TRP A 214 11.21 -5.40 -13.08
C TRP A 214 10.41 -4.11 -13.07
N ARG A 215 11.00 -3.06 -13.61
CA ARG A 215 10.40 -1.74 -13.76
C ARG A 215 10.32 -1.40 -15.24
N CYS A 216 9.20 -0.84 -15.68
CA CYS A 216 9.08 -0.32 -17.02
C CYS A 216 9.78 1.05 -17.16
N GLY A 217 10.78 1.11 -18.04
CA GLY A 217 11.46 2.34 -18.43
C GLY A 217 12.36 2.96 -17.36
N GLU A 218 12.96 4.09 -17.72
CA GLU A 218 13.68 4.98 -16.80
C GLU A 218 12.65 5.91 -16.16
N CYS A 219 12.53 5.83 -14.85
CA CYS A 219 11.60 6.62 -14.07
C CYS A 219 12.43 7.41 -13.08
N GLU A 220 12.36 8.74 -13.18
CA GLU A 220 13.12 9.64 -12.30
C GLU A 220 12.53 9.68 -10.88
N ASP A 221 11.29 9.22 -10.70
CA ASP A 221 10.62 9.22 -9.40
C ASP A 221 10.61 7.84 -8.74
N VAL A 222 10.80 7.85 -7.41
CA VAL A 222 10.80 6.68 -6.50
C VAL A 222 9.46 5.92 -6.51
N TYR A 223 8.38 6.54 -7.01
CA TYR A 223 7.04 5.96 -7.10
C TYR A 223 6.67 5.53 -8.50
N CYS A 224 7.59 4.87 -9.21
CA CYS A 224 7.28 4.39 -10.55
C CYS A 224 6.20 3.31 -10.50
N GLU A 225 4.99 3.66 -10.94
CA GLU A 225 3.78 2.82 -10.84
C GLU A 225 3.85 1.50 -11.62
N GLN A 226 4.80 1.39 -12.57
CA GLN A 226 4.97 0.22 -13.44
C GLN A 226 6.16 -0.64 -13.01
N THR A 227 6.19 -1.02 -11.73
CA THR A 227 7.04 -2.14 -11.27
C THR A 227 6.19 -3.41 -11.25
N GLU A 228 6.69 -4.53 -11.76
CA GLU A 228 5.97 -5.80 -11.81
C GLU A 228 6.87 -7.00 -11.51
N LYS A 229 6.26 -8.13 -11.11
CA LYS A 229 6.96 -9.40 -10.96
C LYS A 229 6.80 -10.21 -12.26
N CYS A 230 7.87 -10.28 -13.03
CA CYS A 230 7.88 -10.95 -14.33
C CYS A 230 8.50 -12.35 -14.19
N GLU A 231 7.83 -13.36 -14.72
CA GLU A 231 8.41 -14.68 -14.95
C GLU A 231 9.48 -14.62 -16.04
N LEU A 232 9.21 -13.84 -17.10
CA LEU A 232 10.08 -13.66 -18.25
C LEU A 232 9.95 -12.23 -18.78
N VAL A 233 11.06 -11.67 -19.26
CA VAL A 233 11.09 -10.37 -19.92
C VAL A 233 11.69 -10.51 -21.32
N GLU A 234 10.97 -10.02 -22.31
CA GLU A 234 11.39 -9.99 -23.71
C GLU A 234 11.22 -8.57 -24.26
N GLY A 235 12.30 -7.78 -24.14
CA GLY A 235 12.32 -6.37 -24.56
C GLY A 235 11.29 -5.53 -23.83
N ARG A 236 10.20 -5.19 -24.52
CA ARG A 236 9.10 -4.37 -23.99
C ARG A 236 8.02 -5.19 -23.28
N TYR A 237 8.08 -6.52 -23.33
CA TYR A 237 7.05 -7.39 -22.76
C TYR A 237 7.53 -8.04 -21.47
N CYS A 238 6.68 -8.00 -20.45
CA CYS A 238 6.85 -8.71 -19.18
C CYS A 238 5.76 -9.77 -19.08
N LYS A 239 6.14 -11.04 -19.08
CA LYS A 239 5.24 -12.14 -18.79
C LYS A 239 5.02 -12.20 -17.27
N ILE A 240 3.80 -11.95 -16.85
CA ILE A 240 3.40 -11.90 -15.45
C ILE A 240 3.27 -13.30 -14.89
N LYS A 241 3.83 -13.50 -13.70
CA LYS A 241 3.64 -14.75 -12.95
C LYS A 241 2.23 -14.80 -12.37
N ASN A 242 1.62 -16.00 -12.35
CA ASN A 242 0.39 -16.25 -11.61
C ASN A 242 0.50 -15.74 -10.17
N ILE A 243 -0.60 -15.17 -9.69
CA ILE A 243 -0.66 -14.64 -8.33
C ILE A 243 -1.12 -15.72 -7.37
N GLU A 244 -0.58 -15.68 -6.16
CA GLU A 244 -1.11 -16.46 -5.06
C GLU A 244 -2.57 -16.06 -4.78
N VAL A 245 -3.37 -17.04 -4.40
CA VAL A 245 -4.77 -16.83 -4.03
C VAL A 245 -4.84 -15.84 -2.87
N PRO A 246 -5.49 -14.67 -3.05
CA PRO A 246 -5.69 -13.71 -1.97
C PRO A 246 -6.39 -14.36 -0.77
N ASN A 247 -6.06 -13.91 0.45
CA ASN A 247 -6.63 -14.47 1.68
C ASN A 247 -8.17 -14.55 1.64
N ARG A 248 -8.84 -13.54 1.06
CA ARG A 248 -10.30 -13.47 0.94
C ARG A 248 -10.94 -14.56 0.07
N TYR A 249 -10.16 -15.22 -0.79
CA TYR A 249 -10.62 -16.31 -1.64
C TYR A 249 -9.98 -17.66 -1.29
N ARG A 250 -9.17 -17.70 -0.24
CA ARG A 250 -8.44 -18.92 0.13
C ARG A 250 -9.44 -20.04 0.48
N GLY A 251 -9.31 -21.17 -0.20
CA GLY A 251 -10.21 -22.31 -0.04
C GLY A 251 -11.56 -22.19 -0.77
N LEU A 252 -11.80 -21.08 -1.47
CA LEU A 252 -12.99 -20.87 -2.32
C LEU A 252 -12.68 -21.04 -3.80
N VAL A 253 -11.46 -20.69 -4.23
CA VAL A 253 -11.06 -20.67 -5.64
C VAL A 253 -9.89 -21.62 -5.89
N ASP A 254 -9.82 -22.14 -7.11
CA ASP A 254 -8.80 -23.08 -7.56
C ASP A 254 -7.53 -22.36 -8.05
N SER A 255 -7.68 -21.20 -8.69
CA SER A 255 -6.55 -20.45 -9.24
C SER A 255 -6.82 -18.94 -9.38
N CYS A 256 -5.75 -18.15 -9.44
CA CYS A 256 -5.84 -16.70 -9.63
C CYS A 256 -4.79 -16.20 -10.62
N TYR A 257 -5.21 -15.25 -11.46
CA TYR A 257 -4.42 -14.67 -12.54
C TYR A 257 -4.42 -13.15 -12.42
N TYR A 258 -3.29 -12.55 -12.76
CA TYR A 258 -3.10 -11.11 -12.81
C TYR A 258 -2.82 -10.69 -14.25
N PHE A 259 -3.57 -9.70 -14.74
CA PHE A 259 -3.51 -9.23 -16.13
C PHE A 259 -2.67 -7.97 -16.29
N GLY A 260 -2.15 -7.38 -15.21
CA GLY A 260 -1.21 -6.27 -15.31
C GLY A 260 -1.80 -4.91 -15.71
N LYS A 261 -3.07 -4.87 -16.14
CA LYS A 261 -3.68 -3.70 -16.76
C LYS A 261 -4.60 -2.95 -15.81
N SER A 262 -4.35 -1.67 -15.59
CA SER A 262 -5.36 -0.75 -15.06
C SER A 262 -6.22 -0.27 -16.21
N LEU A 263 -7.54 -0.25 -16.01
CA LEU A 263 -8.52 0.11 -17.03
C LEU A 263 -9.16 1.45 -16.68
N ASN A 264 -9.29 2.33 -17.67
CA ASN A 264 -9.97 3.62 -17.52
C ASN A 264 -10.83 3.93 -18.74
N ASN A 265 -12.15 3.74 -18.61
CA ASN A 265 -13.11 3.96 -19.71
C ASN A 265 -12.72 3.22 -21.01
N GLU A 266 -12.27 1.98 -20.89
CA GLU A 266 -11.79 1.17 -22.01
C GLU A 266 -12.27 -0.28 -21.94
N THR A 267 -12.13 -1.00 -23.05
CA THR A 267 -12.40 -2.44 -23.12
C THR A 267 -11.09 -3.22 -23.17
N PHE A 268 -11.03 -4.30 -22.40
CA PHE A 268 -9.93 -5.25 -22.40
C PHE A 268 -10.45 -6.66 -22.60
N THR A 269 -9.76 -7.41 -23.46
CA THR A 269 -10.13 -8.78 -23.80
C THR A 269 -9.26 -9.76 -23.02
N ILE A 270 -9.91 -10.67 -22.31
CA ILE A 270 -9.29 -11.83 -21.65
C ILE A 270 -9.74 -13.07 -22.38
N GLU A 271 -8.83 -14.01 -22.59
CA GLU A 271 -9.12 -15.30 -23.19
C GLU A 271 -8.81 -16.39 -22.16
N LEU A 272 -9.73 -17.35 -21.99
CA LEU A 272 -9.56 -18.49 -21.11
C LEU A 272 -9.54 -19.77 -21.94
N GLU A 273 -8.48 -20.54 -21.81
CA GLU A 273 -8.46 -21.94 -22.22
C GLU A 273 -9.12 -22.77 -21.13
N VAL A 274 -10.16 -23.52 -21.50
CA VAL A 274 -10.91 -24.37 -20.60
C VAL A 274 -10.83 -25.80 -21.09
N GLU A 275 -10.42 -26.69 -20.19
CA GLU A 275 -10.48 -28.14 -20.39
C GLU A 275 -11.56 -28.72 -19.49
N THR A 276 -12.38 -29.61 -20.04
CA THR A 276 -13.53 -30.22 -19.36
C THR A 276 -13.57 -31.72 -19.57
N LEU A 277 -14.31 -32.43 -18.73
CA LEU A 277 -14.58 -33.86 -18.91
C LEU A 277 -15.63 -34.09 -20.01
N ASP A 278 -15.67 -35.31 -20.55
CA ASP A 278 -16.65 -35.69 -21.58
C ASP A 278 -18.08 -35.79 -21.01
N ASN A 279 -18.22 -36.04 -19.71
CA ASN A 279 -19.49 -36.28 -19.01
C ASN A 279 -19.96 -35.09 -18.15
N LYS A 280 -19.85 -33.86 -18.67
CA LYS A 280 -20.41 -32.67 -18.02
C LYS A 280 -21.92 -32.79 -17.82
N ASN A 281 -22.42 -32.13 -16.79
CA ASN A 281 -23.85 -32.02 -16.49
C ASN A 281 -24.23 -30.58 -16.13
N ILE A 282 -25.53 -30.33 -15.98
CA ILE A 282 -26.12 -29.02 -15.67
C ILE A 282 -25.52 -28.34 -14.43
N LEU A 283 -24.94 -29.09 -13.49
CA LEU A 283 -24.30 -28.52 -12.30
C LEU A 283 -22.87 -28.02 -12.58
N ASP A 284 -22.35 -28.21 -13.79
CA ASP A 284 -21.00 -27.79 -14.13
C ASP A 284 -20.91 -26.31 -14.47
N PHE A 285 -19.93 -25.63 -13.88
CA PHE A 285 -19.78 -24.19 -14.01
C PHE A 285 -18.33 -23.74 -13.88
N ILE A 286 -18.07 -22.53 -14.37
CA ILE A 286 -16.92 -21.72 -14.00
C ILE A 286 -17.45 -20.44 -13.34
N LYS A 287 -17.01 -20.17 -12.13
CA LYS A 287 -17.24 -18.92 -11.44
C LYS A 287 -15.95 -18.10 -11.41
N ILE A 288 -16.10 -16.82 -11.68
CA ILE A 288 -15.00 -15.88 -11.87
C ILE A 288 -15.22 -14.70 -10.94
N TYR A 289 -14.20 -14.40 -10.16
CA TYR A 289 -14.13 -13.22 -9.30
C TYR A 289 -13.16 -12.24 -9.93
N PHE A 290 -13.67 -11.21 -10.61
CA PHE A 290 -12.85 -10.11 -11.09
C PHE A 290 -12.61 -9.11 -9.97
N PHE A 291 -11.36 -8.75 -9.73
CA PHE A 291 -11.01 -7.85 -8.66
C PHE A 291 -9.86 -6.92 -9.05
N ASP A 292 -9.87 -5.74 -8.44
CA ASP A 292 -8.77 -4.81 -8.53
C ASP A 292 -7.64 -5.23 -7.59
N LYS A 293 -6.39 -4.97 -8.02
CA LYS A 293 -5.20 -5.21 -7.22
C LYS A 293 -4.65 -3.85 -6.83
N ASP A 294 -5.25 -3.20 -5.84
CA ASP A 294 -4.71 -1.96 -5.27
C ASP A 294 -3.42 -2.23 -4.47
N ARG A 295 -2.39 -2.82 -5.11
CA ARG A 295 -1.11 -3.16 -4.50
C ARG A 295 -0.06 -2.10 -4.83
N ARG A 296 0.74 -1.72 -3.83
CA ARG A 296 1.98 -0.95 -4.00
C ARG A 296 3.18 -1.80 -3.61
N TYR A 297 4.27 -1.65 -4.36
CA TYR A 297 5.52 -2.28 -3.99
C TYR A 297 6.13 -1.47 -2.84
N ASN A 298 6.40 -2.11 -1.71
CA ASN A 298 7.15 -1.52 -0.62
C ASN A 298 8.64 -1.82 -0.84
N PRO A 299 9.46 -0.84 -1.28
CA PRO A 299 10.88 -1.08 -1.54
C PRO A 299 11.69 -1.35 -0.27
N VAL A 300 11.20 -0.95 0.90
CA VAL A 300 11.87 -1.19 2.20
C VAL A 300 11.69 -2.65 2.64
N GLU A 301 10.50 -3.20 2.45
CA GLU A 301 10.17 -4.58 2.82
C GLU A 301 10.42 -5.59 1.69
N GLY A 302 10.65 -5.10 0.47
CA GLY A 302 10.85 -5.96 -0.71
C GLY A 302 9.61 -6.77 -1.10
N MET A 303 8.42 -6.36 -0.65
CA MET A 303 7.16 -7.06 -0.88
C MET A 303 6.06 -6.13 -1.39
N TRP A 304 5.04 -6.72 -2.00
CA TRP A 304 3.83 -5.98 -2.37
C TRP A 304 2.91 -5.87 -1.16
N THR A 305 2.57 -4.64 -0.78
CA THR A 305 1.52 -4.36 0.20
C THR A 305 0.25 -3.95 -0.53
N TYR A 306 -0.92 -4.25 0.02
CA TYR A 306 -2.18 -3.70 -0.49
C TYR A 306 -2.36 -2.30 0.11
N GLN A 307 -2.74 -1.29 -0.69
CA GLN A 307 -3.13 0.02 -0.17
C GLN A 307 -4.36 -0.08 0.72
N SER A 308 -5.21 -1.07 0.44
CA SER A 308 -6.31 -1.46 1.31
C SER A 308 -5.84 -2.15 2.58
N GLU A 309 -4.55 -2.29 2.86
CA GLU A 309 -4.06 -2.92 4.09
C GLU A 309 -3.00 -2.04 4.77
N LEU A 310 -3.16 -1.81 6.07
CA LEU A 310 -2.14 -1.18 6.93
C LEU A 310 -1.81 -2.14 8.06
N ASN A 311 -0.54 -2.54 8.15
CA ASN A 311 -0.07 -3.52 9.14
C ASN A 311 -0.87 -4.85 9.15
N GLY A 312 -1.38 -5.26 7.98
CA GLY A 312 -2.20 -6.48 7.83
C GLY A 312 -3.69 -6.31 8.18
N GLU A 313 -4.12 -5.12 8.60
CA GLU A 313 -5.54 -4.79 8.76
C GLU A 313 -6.09 -4.22 7.46
N ASN A 314 -7.23 -4.76 7.00
CA ASN A 314 -7.92 -4.24 5.83
C ASN A 314 -8.49 -2.85 6.14
N LEU A 315 -7.87 -1.81 5.58
CA LEU A 315 -8.36 -0.44 5.62
C LEU A 315 -9.59 -0.24 4.73
N GLY A 316 -9.77 -0.93 3.61
CA GLY A 316 -10.91 -0.67 2.72
C GLY A 316 -11.20 -1.77 1.70
N ASN A 317 -12.45 -1.93 1.29
CA ASN A 317 -12.81 -3.04 0.39
C ASN A 317 -12.37 -2.80 -1.06
N PRO A 318 -11.61 -3.71 -1.68
CA PRO A 318 -11.55 -3.79 -3.13
C PRO A 318 -12.92 -4.21 -3.67
N LYS A 319 -13.30 -3.67 -4.84
CA LYS A 319 -14.58 -4.01 -5.45
C LYS A 319 -14.42 -5.28 -6.28
N ASP A 320 -15.10 -6.32 -5.83
CA ASP A 320 -15.10 -7.63 -6.47
C ASP A 320 -16.37 -7.79 -7.30
N PHE A 321 -16.24 -8.37 -8.49
CA PHE A 321 -17.34 -8.66 -9.39
C PHE A 321 -17.39 -10.15 -9.67
N GLU A 322 -18.53 -10.77 -9.35
CA GLU A 322 -18.77 -12.18 -9.63
C GLU A 322 -19.39 -12.35 -11.02
N TYR A 323 -18.85 -13.29 -11.79
CA TYR A 323 -19.40 -13.75 -13.05
C TYR A 323 -19.47 -15.27 -13.06
N ARG A 324 -20.52 -15.84 -13.64
CA ARG A 324 -20.71 -17.29 -13.69
C ARG A 324 -21.09 -17.73 -15.09
N ILE A 325 -20.42 -18.78 -15.55
CA ILE A 325 -20.74 -19.50 -16.77
C ILE A 325 -21.21 -20.88 -16.36
N ASP A 326 -22.47 -21.18 -16.63
CA ASP A 326 -23.05 -22.49 -16.41
C ASP A 326 -23.00 -23.32 -17.69
N TYR A 327 -22.80 -24.62 -17.55
CA TYR A 327 -23.00 -25.56 -18.64
C TYR A 327 -24.51 -25.69 -18.90
N TYR A 328 -24.97 -25.13 -20.02
CA TYR A 328 -26.34 -25.29 -20.47
C TYR A 328 -26.43 -26.40 -21.51
N ASN A 329 -27.23 -27.41 -21.23
CA ASN A 329 -27.58 -28.46 -22.18
C ASN A 329 -28.96 -28.13 -22.76
N GLU A 330 -29.00 -27.34 -23.84
CA GLU A 330 -30.21 -27.27 -24.65
C GLU A 330 -30.25 -28.52 -25.54
N ASN A 331 -30.96 -29.54 -25.06
CA ASN A 331 -31.49 -30.62 -25.90
C ASN A 331 -32.97 -30.82 -25.58
#